data_AF-B4DQF7-F1
#
_entry.id   AF-B4DQF7-F1
#
_cell.length_a   1.000
_cell.length_b   1.000
_cell.length_c   1.000
_cell.angle_alpha   90.00
_cell.angle_beta   90.00
_cell.angle_gamma   90.00
#
_symmetry.space_group_name_H-M   'P 1'
#
loop_
_entity.id
_entity.type
_entity.pdbx_description
1 polymer ?
#
loop_
_entity_poly.entity_id
_entity_poly.type
_entity_poly.pdbx_seq_one_letter_code
_entity_poly.pdbx_strand_id
1 'polypeptide(L)'
;MTFGVILGIFNHLHFRKKFNIYLVSIPELLFMLCIFGYLIFMIFYKWLVFSAETSRVAPSILIEFINMFLFPASKTSGLYTGQEYVQRVLLVVTALSVPVLFLGKPLFLLWLHNGRSCFGVNRSGYTLIRKDSEEEVSLLGSQDIEEGNHQVEDGCREMACEEFNFGEILMTQVIHSIEYCLGCISNTASYLRLWALSLAHAQLSDVLWAMLMRVGLRVDTTYGVLLLLPVIALFAVLTIFILLIMEGLSAFLHAIRLHWVEFQNKFYVGAGTKFVPFSFSLLSSKFNNDDSVA
;
A
#
# COMPACT_ATOMS: atom_id res chain seq x y z
N MET A 1 -4.47 -0.96 5.60
CA MET A 1 -3.02 -0.77 5.41
C MET A 1 -2.16 -1.76 6.22
N THR A 2 -2.36 -1.88 7.54
CA THR A 2 -1.66 -2.85 8.41
C THR A 2 -1.82 -4.29 7.95
N PHE A 3 -3.06 -4.70 7.66
CA PHE A 3 -3.36 -6.03 7.16
C PHE A 3 -2.60 -6.40 5.87
N GLY A 4 -2.45 -5.46 4.94
CA GLY A 4 -1.68 -5.70 3.69
C GLY A 4 -0.19 -5.97 3.95
N VAL A 5 0.43 -5.28 4.91
CA VAL A 5 1.83 -5.55 5.32
C VAL A 5 1.93 -6.91 6.00
N ILE A 6 0.94 -7.27 6.84
CA ILE A 6 0.88 -8.58 7.50
C ILE A 6 0.78 -9.70 6.46
N LEU A 7 -0.02 -9.54 5.41
CA LEU A 7 -0.06 -10.50 4.30
C LEU A 7 1.27 -10.58 3.55
N GLY A 8 1.99 -9.46 3.38
CA GLY A 8 3.36 -9.47 2.86
C GLY A 8 4.31 -10.30 3.73
N ILE A 9 4.19 -10.21 5.06
CA ILE A 9 4.95 -11.06 6.00
C ILE A 9 4.63 -12.55 5.78
N PHE A 10 3.35 -12.90 5.65
CA PHE A 10 2.94 -14.28 5.36
C PHE A 10 3.47 -14.78 4.02
N ASN A 11 3.55 -13.91 3.01
CA ASN A 11 4.13 -14.25 1.71
C ASN A 11 5.62 -14.62 1.85
N HIS A 12 6.41 -13.79 2.53
CA HIS A 12 7.82 -14.09 2.76
C HIS A 12 8.05 -15.31 3.68
N LEU A 13 7.12 -15.58 4.60
CA LEU A 13 7.13 -16.78 5.43
C LEU A 13 6.91 -18.05 4.60
N HIS A 14 5.99 -18.01 3.63
CA HIS A 14 5.73 -19.10 2.70
C HIS A 14 6.96 -19.41 1.82
N PHE A 15 7.65 -18.38 1.31
CA PHE A 15 8.90 -18.52 0.53
C PHE A 15 10.16 -18.82 1.37
N ARG A 16 10.03 -19.05 2.70
CA ARG A 16 11.08 -19.53 3.61
C ARG A 16 12.38 -18.70 3.67
N LYS A 17 12.39 -17.44 3.21
CA LYS A 17 13.55 -16.53 3.33
C LYS A 17 13.55 -15.81 4.69
N LYS A 18 13.84 -16.55 5.77
CA LYS A 18 13.80 -16.08 7.18
C LYS A 18 14.58 -14.80 7.46
N PHE A 19 15.69 -14.61 6.75
CA PHE A 19 16.55 -13.44 6.92
C PHE A 19 15.85 -12.13 6.49
N ASN A 20 15.18 -12.14 5.34
CA ASN A 20 14.54 -10.95 4.77
C ASN A 20 13.27 -10.55 5.55
N ILE A 21 12.61 -11.53 6.17
CA ILE A 21 11.43 -11.32 7.04
C ILE A 21 11.79 -10.44 8.24
N TYR A 22 12.91 -10.74 8.91
CA TYR A 22 13.28 -10.03 10.14
C TYR A 22 13.84 -8.63 9.86
N LEU A 23 14.60 -8.46 8.76
CA LEU A 23 15.30 -7.20 8.47
C LEU A 23 14.55 -6.21 7.59
N VAL A 24 13.51 -6.62 6.87
CA VAL A 24 12.69 -5.70 6.07
C VAL A 24 11.29 -5.59 6.66
N SER A 25 10.60 -6.71 6.89
CA SER A 25 9.18 -6.64 7.28
C SER A 25 8.93 -6.16 8.72
N ILE A 26 9.83 -6.44 9.67
CA ILE A 26 9.68 -5.94 11.05
C ILE A 26 9.86 -4.41 11.10
N PRO A 27 10.93 -3.82 10.54
CA PRO A 27 11.06 -2.35 10.46
C PRO A 27 9.91 -1.69 9.72
N GLU A 28 9.43 -2.24 8.60
CA GLU A 28 8.28 -1.71 7.86
C GLU A 28 7.01 -1.67 8.71
N LEU A 29 6.66 -2.79 9.36
CA LEU A 29 5.49 -2.87 10.24
C LEU A 29 5.62 -1.93 11.44
N LEU A 30 6.79 -1.90 12.06
CA LEU A 30 7.08 -1.09 13.24
C LEU A 30 7.04 0.41 12.92
N PHE A 31 7.64 0.85 11.82
CA PHE A 31 7.55 2.24 11.33
C PHE A 31 6.09 2.69 11.16
N MET A 32 5.29 1.89 10.45
CA MET A 32 3.91 2.23 10.16
C MET A 32 3.01 2.18 11.40
N LEU A 33 3.23 1.21 12.31
CA LEU A 33 2.51 1.11 13.58
C LEU A 33 2.88 2.27 14.52
N CYS A 34 4.15 2.69 14.55
CA CYS A 34 4.57 3.82 15.38
C CYS A 34 3.91 5.12 14.92
N ILE A 35 3.97 5.48 13.63
CA ILE A 35 3.39 6.75 13.16
C ILE A 35 1.85 6.71 13.20
N PHE A 36 1.25 5.77 12.47
CA PHE A 36 -0.20 5.77 12.25
C PHE A 36 -0.96 5.04 13.34
N GLY A 37 -0.39 4.02 13.96
CA GLY A 37 -1.00 3.35 15.11
C GLY A 37 -1.14 4.29 16.30
N TYR A 38 -0.15 5.16 16.54
CA TYR A 38 -0.26 6.20 17.58
C TYR A 38 -1.31 7.26 17.25
N LEU A 39 -1.42 7.67 15.99
CA LEU A 39 -2.49 8.58 15.55
C LEU A 39 -3.89 7.99 15.82
N ILE A 40 -4.07 6.70 15.52
CA ILE A 40 -5.33 5.99 15.78
C ILE A 40 -5.59 5.89 17.29
N PHE A 41 -4.57 5.55 18.09
CA PHE A 41 -4.65 5.53 19.55
C PHE A 41 -5.10 6.88 20.12
N MET A 42 -4.55 7.99 19.61
CA MET A 42 -4.94 9.34 20.00
C MET A 42 -6.41 9.67 19.68
N ILE A 43 -6.93 9.21 18.53
CA ILE A 43 -8.34 9.41 18.15
C ILE A 43 -9.25 8.66 19.14
N PHE A 44 -8.97 7.38 19.40
CA PHE A 44 -9.76 6.58 20.35
C PHE A 44 -9.67 7.15 21.76
N TYR A 45 -8.48 7.53 22.22
CA TYR A 45 -8.29 8.14 23.52
C TYR A 45 -9.10 9.45 23.64
N LYS A 46 -9.08 10.28 22.58
CA LYS A 46 -9.87 11.51 22.56
C LYS A 46 -11.38 11.22 22.66
N TRP A 47 -11.88 10.20 21.96
CA TRP A 47 -13.29 9.80 22.03
C TRP A 47 -13.72 9.26 23.40
N LEU A 48 -12.81 8.61 24.13
CA LEU A 48 -13.11 8.01 25.43
C LEU A 48 -13.04 9.00 26.60
N VAL A 49 -12.12 9.97 26.55
CA VAL A 49 -11.79 10.81 27.72
C VAL A 49 -12.45 12.19 27.70
N PHE A 50 -12.71 12.77 26.51
CA PHE A 50 -13.30 14.11 26.43
C PHE A 50 -14.82 14.05 26.35
N SER A 51 -15.49 14.44 27.44
CA SER A 51 -16.94 14.68 27.49
C SER A 51 -17.28 16.17 27.27
N ALA A 52 -18.56 16.49 27.13
CA ALA A 52 -19.08 17.84 26.84
C ALA A 52 -18.58 18.92 27.83
N GLU A 53 -18.25 18.54 29.06
CA GLU A 53 -17.79 19.45 30.12
C GLU A 53 -16.35 19.98 29.91
N THR A 54 -15.50 19.26 29.19
CA THR A 54 -14.08 19.63 28.95
C THR A 54 -13.83 20.10 27.52
N SER A 55 -14.89 20.45 26.77
CA SER A 55 -14.81 20.79 25.34
C SER A 55 -13.91 22.00 25.04
N ARG A 56 -13.70 22.92 25.99
CA ARG A 56 -12.89 24.13 25.79
C ARG A 56 -11.37 23.90 25.85
N VAL A 57 -10.93 22.78 26.42
CA VAL A 57 -9.50 22.47 26.63
C VAL A 57 -9.04 21.36 25.68
N ALA A 58 -9.92 20.80 24.85
CA ALA A 58 -9.62 19.69 23.96
C ALA A 58 -8.55 20.07 22.91
N PRO A 59 -7.33 19.51 22.97
CA PRO A 59 -6.28 19.79 21.99
C PRO A 59 -6.67 19.27 20.59
N SER A 60 -6.14 19.91 19.56
CA SER A 60 -6.27 19.43 18.19
C SER A 60 -5.26 18.30 17.94
N ILE A 61 -5.75 17.12 17.56
CA ILE A 61 -4.90 15.95 17.28
C ILE A 61 -3.88 16.26 16.17
N LEU A 62 -4.27 17.08 15.19
CA LEU A 62 -3.43 17.45 14.06
C LEU A 62 -2.20 18.28 14.48
N ILE A 63 -2.35 19.30 15.34
CA ILE A 63 -1.18 20.09 15.77
C ILE A 63 -0.26 19.26 16.67
N GLU A 64 -0.83 18.40 17.51
CA GLU A 64 -0.07 17.50 18.38
C GLU A 64 0.74 16.49 17.55
N PHE A 65 0.14 15.97 16.47
CA PHE A 65 0.82 15.09 15.52
C PHE A 65 1.91 15.80 14.72
N ILE A 66 1.71 17.05 14.30
CA ILE A 66 2.77 17.85 13.64
C ILE A 66 3.91 18.15 14.62
N ASN A 67 3.57 18.56 15.85
CA ASN A 67 4.55 18.87 16.90
C ASN A 67 5.37 17.64 17.30
N MET A 68 4.85 16.42 17.10
CA MET A 68 5.64 15.20 17.23
C MET A 68 6.87 15.20 16.34
N PHE A 69 6.74 15.60 15.08
CA PHE A 69 7.83 15.57 14.11
C PHE A 69 8.67 16.85 14.12
N LEU A 70 8.08 17.99 14.45
CA LEU A 70 8.73 19.31 14.36
C LEU A 70 9.52 19.72 15.63
N PHE A 71 9.52 18.89 16.69
CA PHE A 71 10.17 19.17 17.98
C PHE A 71 9.98 20.60 18.56
N PRO A 72 8.74 21.07 18.84
CA PRO A 72 8.55 22.21 19.72
C PRO A 72 8.15 21.72 21.12
N ALA A 73 9.10 21.79 22.05
CA ALA A 73 8.91 21.54 23.48
C ALA A 73 8.08 22.67 24.12
N SER A 74 6.77 22.72 23.88
CA SER A 74 5.88 23.69 24.52
C SER A 74 4.76 22.99 25.26
N LYS A 75 4.50 23.50 26.47
CA LYS A 75 3.48 23.09 27.44
C LYS A 75 2.06 23.27 26.87
N THR A 76 1.67 22.50 25.86
CA THR A 76 0.26 22.31 25.54
C THR A 76 -0.32 21.30 26.53
N SER A 77 -1.55 21.54 26.97
CA SER A 77 -2.26 20.68 27.92
C SER A 77 -2.18 19.22 27.45
N GLY A 78 -1.32 18.41 28.08
CA GLY A 78 -1.09 17.03 27.68
C GLY A 78 -2.40 16.26 27.71
N LEU A 79 -2.67 15.49 26.64
CA LEU A 79 -3.85 14.64 26.50
C LEU A 79 -3.85 13.55 27.60
N TYR A 80 -2.66 13.09 27.99
CA TYR A 80 -2.45 12.14 29.09
C TYR A 80 -1.15 12.45 29.84
N THR A 81 -1.08 12.00 31.09
CA THR A 81 0.12 12.11 31.92
C THR A 81 1.27 11.30 31.31
N GLY A 82 2.40 11.93 31.01
CA GLY A 82 3.57 11.26 30.42
C GLY A 82 3.63 11.24 28.88
N GLN A 83 2.79 12.02 28.20
CA GLN A 83 2.74 12.11 26.74
C GLN A 83 4.08 12.42 26.07
N GLU A 84 4.83 13.37 26.62
CA GLU A 84 6.13 13.77 26.07
C GLU A 84 7.12 12.60 26.03
N TYR A 85 7.09 11.71 27.03
CA TYR A 85 7.99 10.57 27.10
C TYR A 85 7.66 9.53 26.02
N VAL A 86 6.39 9.15 25.92
CA VAL A 86 5.92 8.17 24.92
C VAL A 86 6.19 8.70 23.50
N GLN A 87 5.90 9.97 23.24
CA GLN A 87 6.11 10.61 21.94
C GLN A 87 7.60 10.65 21.56
N ARG A 88 8.49 10.97 22.51
CA ARG A 88 9.93 10.94 22.28
C ARG A 88 10.44 9.53 22.01
N VAL A 89 10.02 8.52 22.79
CA VAL A 89 10.41 7.12 22.57
C VAL A 89 9.95 6.64 21.19
N LEU A 90 8.70 6.93 20.83
CA LEU A 90 8.12 6.54 19.55
C LEU A 90 8.84 7.17 18.35
N LEU A 91 9.23 8.44 18.47
CA LEU A 91 10.02 9.12 17.45
C LEU A 91 11.42 8.54 17.33
N VAL A 92 12.09 8.22 18.43
CA VAL A 92 13.42 7.56 18.39
C VAL A 92 13.32 6.20 17.72
N VAL A 93 12.30 5.41 18.05
CA VAL A 93 12.05 4.09 17.44
C VAL A 93 11.78 4.22 15.94
N THR A 94 10.99 5.22 15.53
CA THR A 94 10.72 5.53 14.11
C THR A 94 11.97 5.98 13.39
N ALA A 95 12.76 6.88 13.98
CA ALA A 95 14.01 7.37 13.43
C ALA A 95 15.05 6.27 13.27
N LEU A 96 15.08 5.29 14.19
CA LEU A 96 15.99 4.14 14.11
C LEU A 96 15.52 3.08 13.10
N SER A 97 14.21 2.98 12.84
CA SER A 97 13.67 2.04 11.85
C SER A 97 14.03 2.39 10.41
N VAL A 98 14.22 3.67 10.08
CA VAL A 98 14.56 4.14 8.72
C VAL A 98 15.97 3.68 8.30
N PRO A 99 17.05 3.87 9.09
CA PRO A 99 18.36 3.31 8.81
C PRO A 99 18.38 1.78 8.73
N VAL A 100 17.58 1.09 9.57
CA VAL A 100 17.51 -0.37 9.54
C VAL A 100 16.91 -0.87 8.23
N LEU A 101 15.89 -0.18 7.68
CA LEU A 101 15.31 -0.48 6.37
C LEU A 101 16.33 -0.25 5.23
N PHE A 102 17.09 0.86 5.31
CA PHE A 102 18.10 1.23 4.32
C PHE A 102 19.28 0.25 4.28
N LEU A 103 19.79 -0.12 5.45
CA LEU A 103 21.02 -0.92 5.58
C LEU A 103 20.75 -2.44 5.63
N GLY A 104 19.52 -2.88 5.88
CA GLY A 104 19.22 -4.27 6.27
C GLY A 104 19.67 -5.33 5.25
N LYS A 105 19.30 -5.17 3.97
CA LYS A 105 19.74 -6.06 2.89
C LYS A 105 21.22 -5.89 2.50
N PRO A 106 21.73 -4.69 2.20
CA PRO A 106 23.10 -4.52 1.71
C PRO A 106 24.16 -4.89 2.77
N LEU A 107 23.96 -4.58 4.06
CA LEU A 107 24.92 -4.99 5.11
C LEU A 107 24.99 -6.50 5.29
N PHE A 108 23.87 -7.20 5.17
CA PHE A 108 23.89 -8.66 5.34
C PHE A 108 24.47 -9.38 4.14
N LEU A 109 24.21 -8.89 2.92
CA LEU A 109 24.88 -9.40 1.73
C LEU A 109 26.40 -9.18 1.80
N LEU A 110 26.83 -8.01 2.29
CA LEU A 110 28.24 -7.72 2.56
C LEU A 110 28.80 -8.64 3.65
N TRP A 111 28.06 -8.89 4.74
CA TRP A 111 28.48 -9.79 5.81
C TRP A 111 28.56 -11.25 5.34
N LEU A 112 27.63 -11.70 4.51
CA LEU A 112 27.65 -13.04 3.92
C LEU A 112 28.80 -13.21 2.92
N HIS A 113 29.08 -12.20 2.10
CA HIS A 113 30.21 -12.20 1.18
C HIS A 113 31.55 -12.22 1.92
N ASN A 114 31.72 -11.36 2.94
CA ASN A 114 32.94 -11.30 3.74
C ASN A 114 33.15 -12.57 4.59
N GLY A 115 32.08 -13.18 5.09
CA GLY A 115 32.12 -14.47 5.77
C GLY A 115 32.45 -15.66 4.86
N ARG A 116 32.10 -15.59 3.58
CA ARG A 116 32.41 -16.64 2.58
C ARG A 116 33.83 -16.50 2.03
N SER A 117 34.34 -15.27 1.85
CA SER A 117 35.74 -15.02 1.48
C SER A 117 36.73 -15.50 2.56
N CYS A 118 36.34 -15.53 3.83
CA CYS A 118 37.18 -16.09 4.90
C CYS A 118 37.15 -17.63 4.97
N PHE A 119 36.09 -18.28 4.49
CA PHE A 119 35.93 -19.75 4.51
C PHE A 119 36.30 -20.44 3.18
N GLY A 120 36.70 -19.66 2.16
CA GLY A 120 36.79 -20.11 0.77
C GLY A 120 38.17 -20.50 0.23
N VAL A 121 39.23 -20.56 1.05
CA VAL A 121 40.59 -20.87 0.54
C VAL A 121 40.93 -22.37 0.54
N ASN A 122 40.07 -23.28 1.04
CA ASN A 122 40.48 -24.70 1.08
C ASN A 122 39.39 -25.76 0.90
N ARG A 123 38.43 -25.57 -0.01
CA ARG A 123 37.67 -26.73 -0.50
C ARG A 123 37.28 -26.65 -1.97
N SER A 124 38.21 -27.16 -2.76
CA SER A 124 38.00 -27.73 -4.09
C SER A 124 36.79 -28.69 -4.10
N GLY A 125 36.03 -28.63 -5.19
CA GLY A 125 35.05 -29.64 -5.59
C GLY A 125 33.62 -29.38 -5.12
N TYR A 126 32.67 -29.50 -6.04
CA TYR A 126 31.22 -29.60 -5.85
C TYR A 126 30.46 -28.26 -5.68
N THR A 127 30.12 -27.64 -6.81
CA THR A 127 29.07 -26.63 -6.94
C THR A 127 27.70 -27.29 -6.77
N LEU A 128 27.17 -27.26 -5.54
CA LEU A 128 25.75 -27.56 -5.31
C LEU A 128 24.95 -26.33 -5.77
N ILE A 129 24.36 -26.43 -6.97
CA ILE A 129 23.41 -25.47 -7.54
C ILE A 129 22.22 -25.37 -6.56
N ARG A 130 22.30 -24.45 -5.62
CA ARG A 130 21.17 -24.06 -4.77
C ARG A 130 20.40 -22.98 -5.50
N LYS A 131 19.54 -23.46 -6.40
CA LYS A 131 18.52 -22.73 -7.14
C LYS A 131 17.54 -22.11 -6.15
N ASP A 132 17.81 -20.88 -5.70
CA ASP A 132 16.93 -20.17 -4.75
C ASP A 132 17.12 -18.63 -4.80
N SER A 133 17.32 -18.05 -5.98
CA SER A 133 17.06 -16.61 -6.20
C SER A 133 17.11 -16.20 -7.69
N GLU A 134 16.32 -16.83 -8.55
CA GLU A 134 16.23 -16.44 -9.98
C GLU A 134 15.18 -15.34 -10.25
N GLU A 135 14.71 -14.58 -9.24
CA GLU A 135 13.67 -13.55 -9.48
C GLU A 135 14.13 -12.08 -9.35
N GLU A 136 15.36 -11.78 -8.91
CA GLU A 136 15.88 -10.39 -8.89
C GLU A 136 17.07 -10.18 -9.86
N VAL A 137 17.57 -11.23 -10.53
CA VAL A 137 18.77 -11.18 -11.40
C VAL A 137 18.44 -11.42 -12.89
N SER A 138 17.20 -11.78 -13.23
CA SER A 138 16.82 -12.04 -14.63
C SER A 138 16.44 -10.80 -15.45
N LEU A 139 16.40 -9.60 -14.86
CA LEU A 139 16.06 -8.37 -15.58
C LEU A 139 17.23 -7.69 -16.31
N LEU A 140 18.46 -8.21 -16.19
CA LEU A 140 19.66 -7.63 -16.83
C LEU A 140 20.20 -8.44 -18.03
N GLY A 141 19.53 -9.52 -18.44
CA GLY A 141 20.09 -10.50 -19.39
C GLY A 141 19.34 -10.65 -20.72
N SER A 142 18.82 -9.59 -21.33
CA SER A 142 18.11 -9.69 -22.62
C SER A 142 18.44 -8.56 -23.59
N GLN A 143 19.65 -8.59 -24.14
CA GLN A 143 20.17 -7.95 -25.36
C GLN A 143 21.61 -8.54 -25.47
N ASP A 144 22.07 -9.28 -26.47
CA ASP A 144 21.77 -9.35 -27.90
C ASP A 144 22.17 -10.73 -28.48
N ILE A 145 21.48 -11.16 -29.55
CA ILE A 145 21.84 -12.28 -30.43
C ILE A 145 22.33 -11.68 -31.76
N GLU A 146 23.58 -11.94 -32.18
CA GLU A 146 24.00 -12.51 -33.49
C GLU A 146 25.52 -12.36 -33.77
N GLU A 147 26.12 -13.48 -34.22
CA GLU A 147 27.34 -13.65 -35.06
C GLU A 147 28.69 -13.05 -34.59
N GLY A 148 29.83 -13.75 -34.49
CA GLY A 148 30.25 -15.05 -34.99
C GLY A 148 31.74 -14.97 -35.40
N ASN A 149 32.55 -15.90 -34.87
CA ASN A 149 33.79 -16.46 -35.43
C ASN A 149 35.14 -16.26 -34.68
N HIS A 150 35.89 -17.38 -34.65
CA HIS A 150 37.29 -17.64 -34.27
C HIS A 150 37.66 -18.21 -32.89
N GLN A 151 37.80 -19.55 -32.93
CA GLN A 151 38.95 -20.39 -32.55
C GLN A 151 39.38 -20.55 -31.07
N VAL A 152 39.45 -21.84 -30.74
CA VAL A 152 39.92 -22.52 -29.55
C VAL A 152 41.36 -22.14 -29.21
N GLU A 153 41.58 -21.61 -28.00
CA GLU A 153 42.83 -21.83 -27.26
C GLU A 153 42.52 -22.01 -25.77
N ASP A 154 43.18 -23.03 -25.23
CA ASP A 154 43.13 -23.52 -23.86
C ASP A 154 43.65 -22.45 -22.90
N GLY A 155 42.74 -21.89 -22.11
CA GLY A 155 43.04 -20.89 -21.10
C GLY A 155 41.96 -20.93 -20.04
N CYS A 156 42.36 -21.13 -18.79
CA CYS A 156 41.50 -21.07 -17.61
C CYS A 156 40.47 -19.96 -17.78
N ARG A 157 39.21 -20.34 -18.00
CA ARG A 157 38.10 -19.39 -17.95
C ARG A 157 38.01 -18.97 -16.50
N GLU A 158 38.69 -17.86 -16.17
CA GLU A 158 38.31 -17.00 -15.06
C GLU A 158 36.80 -16.84 -15.21
N MET A 159 36.08 -17.60 -14.40
CA MET A 159 34.69 -17.35 -14.14
C MET A 159 34.73 -15.97 -13.53
N ALA A 160 34.47 -14.95 -14.36
CA ALA A 160 34.21 -13.61 -13.92
C ALA A 160 33.32 -13.78 -12.69
N CYS A 161 33.87 -13.47 -11.51
CA CYS A 161 33.03 -13.05 -10.41
C CYS A 161 32.18 -11.97 -11.07
N GLU A 162 30.91 -12.25 -11.36
CA GLU A 162 29.95 -11.18 -11.59
C GLU A 162 30.23 -10.20 -10.47
N GLU A 163 30.77 -9.02 -10.83
CA GLU A 163 31.05 -7.99 -9.86
C GLU A 163 29.76 -7.81 -9.12
N PHE A 164 29.78 -8.19 -7.85
CA PHE A 164 28.65 -8.04 -6.98
C PHE A 164 28.45 -6.54 -6.86
N ASN A 165 27.63 -5.96 -7.74
CA ASN A 165 27.43 -4.53 -7.87
C ASN A 165 26.65 -4.06 -6.65
N PHE A 166 27.39 -3.93 -5.55
CA PHE A 166 26.90 -3.43 -4.28
C PHE A 166 26.21 -2.08 -4.47
N GLY A 167 26.67 -1.28 -5.44
CA GLY A 167 26.02 -0.05 -5.87
C GLY A 167 24.60 -0.24 -6.40
N GLU A 168 24.33 -1.25 -7.24
CA GLU A 168 23.01 -1.53 -7.81
C GLU A 168 22.03 -2.04 -6.74
N ILE A 169 22.51 -2.93 -5.87
CA ILE A 169 21.71 -3.47 -4.76
C ILE A 169 21.40 -2.37 -3.74
N LEU A 170 22.38 -1.52 -3.44
CA LEU A 170 22.19 -0.37 -2.57
C LEU A 170 21.17 0.59 -3.19
N MET A 171 21.34 0.97 -4.47
CA MET A 171 20.42 1.88 -5.16
C MET A 171 18.98 1.36 -5.15
N THR A 172 18.78 0.09 -5.50
CA THR A 172 17.46 -0.55 -5.50
C THR A 172 16.84 -0.57 -4.10
N GLN A 173 17.64 -0.85 -3.07
CA GLN A 173 17.18 -0.85 -1.68
C GLN A 173 16.84 0.57 -1.18
N VAL A 174 17.61 1.59 -1.58
CA VAL A 174 17.32 2.99 -1.26
C VAL A 174 15.98 3.40 -1.88
N ILE A 175 15.78 3.07 -3.17
CA ILE A 175 14.54 3.39 -3.89
C ILE A 175 13.36 2.72 -3.18
N HIS A 176 13.45 1.42 -2.89
CA HIS A 176 12.41 0.69 -2.13
C HIS A 176 12.12 1.34 -0.78
N SER A 177 13.16 1.74 -0.04
CA SER A 177 13.01 2.37 1.28
C SER A 177 12.30 3.72 1.21
N ILE A 178 12.68 4.56 0.25
CA ILE A 178 12.09 5.89 0.03
C ILE A 178 10.65 5.75 -0.46
N GLU A 179 10.42 4.88 -1.46
CA GLU A 179 9.10 4.60 -1.99
C GLU A 179 8.16 4.08 -0.90
N TYR A 180 8.65 3.18 -0.04
CA TYR A 180 7.88 2.68 1.09
C TYR A 180 7.52 3.79 2.09
N CYS A 181 8.50 4.59 2.51
CA CYS A 181 8.27 5.65 3.51
C CYS A 181 7.30 6.73 2.99
N LEU A 182 7.53 7.23 1.77
CA LEU A 182 6.66 8.23 1.14
C LEU A 182 5.31 7.63 0.76
N GLY A 183 5.28 6.40 0.26
CA GLY A 183 4.08 5.66 -0.08
C GLY A 183 3.21 5.40 1.16
N CYS A 184 3.79 5.08 2.31
CA CYS A 184 3.03 4.88 3.56
C CYS A 184 2.28 6.16 3.98
N ILE A 185 2.94 7.33 3.87
CA ILE A 185 2.34 8.63 4.19
C ILE A 185 1.28 9.02 3.16
N SER A 186 1.62 8.93 1.87
CA SER A 186 0.74 9.26 0.75
C SER A 186 -0.53 8.37 0.75
N ASN A 187 -0.37 7.06 0.92
CA ASN A 187 -1.48 6.12 0.95
C ASN A 187 -2.41 6.41 2.12
N THR A 188 -1.88 6.79 3.29
CA THR A 188 -2.73 7.14 4.44
C THR A 188 -3.49 8.44 4.20
N ALA A 189 -2.87 9.46 3.59
CA ALA A 189 -3.57 10.68 3.20
C ALA A 189 -4.64 10.43 2.11
N SER A 190 -4.36 9.54 1.15
CA SER A 190 -5.30 9.14 0.09
C SER A 190 -6.62 8.58 0.64
N TYR A 191 -6.60 7.95 1.83
CA TYR A 191 -7.82 7.44 2.49
C TYR A 191 -8.81 8.53 2.93
N LEU A 192 -8.39 9.80 3.02
CA LEU A 192 -9.29 10.94 3.25
C LEU A 192 -10.38 11.02 2.16
N ARG A 193 -10.11 10.47 0.97
CA ARG A 193 -11.08 10.34 -0.12
C ARG A 193 -12.38 9.65 0.30
N LEU A 194 -12.31 8.62 1.15
CA LEU A 194 -13.51 7.93 1.62
C LEU A 194 -14.42 8.88 2.42
N TRP A 195 -13.82 9.71 3.28
CA TRP A 195 -14.55 10.74 4.00
C TRP A 195 -15.12 11.79 3.05
N ALA A 196 -14.31 12.34 2.14
CA ALA A 196 -14.74 13.36 1.19
C ALA A 196 -15.92 12.89 0.32
N LEU A 197 -15.84 11.65 -0.18
CA LEU A 197 -16.91 11.06 -0.97
C LEU A 197 -18.17 10.81 -0.14
N SER A 198 -18.03 10.32 1.10
CA SER A 198 -19.18 10.14 2.00
C SER A 198 -19.88 11.47 2.31
N LEU A 199 -19.10 12.54 2.49
CA LEU A 199 -19.61 13.88 2.74
C LEU A 199 -20.31 14.45 1.51
N ALA A 200 -19.73 14.28 0.32
CA ALA A 200 -20.35 14.70 -0.94
C ALA A 200 -21.68 13.97 -1.18
N HIS A 201 -21.71 12.65 -0.96
CA HIS A 201 -22.93 11.85 -1.10
C HIS A 201 -24.03 12.29 -0.13
N ALA A 202 -23.67 12.52 1.14
CA ALA A 202 -24.63 13.02 2.14
C ALA A 202 -25.15 14.42 1.78
N GLN A 203 -24.28 15.32 1.35
CA GLN A 203 -24.65 16.68 0.97
C GLN A 203 -25.53 16.72 -0.28
N LEU A 204 -25.22 15.93 -1.31
CA LEU A 204 -26.02 15.82 -2.52
C LEU A 204 -27.42 15.24 -2.21
N SER A 205 -27.51 14.26 -1.30
CA SER A 205 -28.78 13.70 -0.87
C SER A 205 -29.65 14.74 -0.14
N ASP A 206 -29.06 15.53 0.76
CA ASP A 206 -29.80 16.58 1.49
C ASP A 206 -30.26 17.71 0.56
N VAL A 207 -29.42 18.10 -0.41
CA VAL A 207 -29.81 19.11 -1.43
C VAL A 207 -30.94 18.59 -2.33
N LEU A 208 -30.88 17.35 -2.79
CA LEU A 208 -31.97 16.76 -3.59
C LEU A 208 -33.27 16.68 -2.79
N TRP A 209 -33.21 16.32 -1.51
CA TRP A 209 -34.37 16.31 -0.63
C TRP A 209 -34.95 17.72 -0.42
N ALA A 210 -34.09 18.69 -0.11
CA ALA A 210 -34.50 20.06 0.13
C ALA A 210 -35.06 20.75 -1.13
N MET A 211 -34.53 20.45 -2.31
CA MET A 211 -34.93 21.12 -3.55
C MET A 211 -36.16 20.48 -4.21
N LEU A 212 -36.34 19.16 -4.12
CA LEU A 212 -37.48 18.48 -4.73
C LEU A 212 -38.62 18.20 -3.74
N MET A 213 -38.33 17.51 -2.64
CA MET A 213 -39.37 17.03 -1.72
C MET A 213 -39.95 18.16 -0.88
N ARG A 214 -39.11 19.03 -0.32
CA ARG A 214 -39.58 20.18 0.49
C ARG A 214 -40.41 21.18 -0.32
N VAL A 215 -40.10 21.35 -1.60
CA VAL A 215 -40.87 22.20 -2.52
C VAL A 215 -42.18 21.52 -2.92
N GLY A 216 -42.15 20.22 -3.23
CA GLY A 216 -43.35 19.43 -3.53
C GLY A 216 -44.36 19.34 -2.38
N LEU A 217 -43.88 19.29 -1.13
CA LEU A 217 -44.69 19.25 0.10
C LEU A 217 -45.29 20.60 0.50
N ARG A 218 -44.87 21.72 -0.12
CA ARG A 218 -45.35 23.06 0.21
C ARG A 218 -46.59 23.49 -0.59
N VAL A 219 -47.09 22.67 -1.51
CA VAL A 219 -48.26 22.96 -2.35
C VAL A 219 -49.57 22.60 -1.64
N ASP A 220 -50.56 23.50 -1.71
CA ASP A 220 -51.83 23.45 -0.97
C ASP A 220 -52.67 22.16 -1.13
N THR A 221 -53.49 21.89 -0.12
CA THR A 221 -54.21 20.63 0.15
C THR A 221 -55.17 20.14 -0.94
N THR A 222 -55.65 21.01 -1.82
CA THR A 222 -56.72 20.65 -2.79
C THR A 222 -56.18 20.03 -4.08
N TYR A 223 -55.01 20.47 -4.55
CA TYR A 223 -54.31 19.90 -5.72
C TYR A 223 -52.98 19.21 -5.33
N GLY A 224 -52.59 19.29 -4.06
CA GLY A 224 -51.33 18.77 -3.54
C GLY A 224 -51.14 17.27 -3.78
N VAL A 225 -52.17 16.44 -3.59
CA VAL A 225 -52.04 14.98 -3.78
C VAL A 225 -51.81 14.61 -5.25
N LEU A 226 -52.47 15.29 -6.18
CA LEU A 226 -52.31 15.03 -7.62
C LEU A 226 -50.94 15.51 -8.12
N LEU A 227 -50.43 16.63 -7.59
CA LEU A 227 -49.13 17.19 -7.96
C LEU A 227 -47.95 16.49 -7.24
N LEU A 228 -48.17 15.92 -6.05
CA LEU A 228 -47.16 15.19 -5.29
C LEU A 228 -46.72 13.90 -5.97
N LEU A 229 -47.64 13.18 -6.62
CA LEU A 229 -47.35 11.90 -7.29
C LEU A 229 -46.28 12.02 -8.40
N PRO A 230 -46.35 12.97 -9.36
CA PRO A 230 -45.28 13.16 -10.34
C PRO A 230 -44.00 13.71 -9.71
N VAL A 231 -44.07 14.52 -8.65
CA VAL A 231 -42.88 15.04 -7.96
C VAL A 231 -42.11 13.94 -7.24
N ILE A 232 -42.81 13.01 -6.57
CA ILE A 232 -42.15 11.88 -5.90
C ILE A 232 -41.62 10.85 -6.91
N ALA A 233 -42.31 10.66 -8.04
CA ALA A 233 -41.80 9.85 -9.14
C ALA A 233 -40.52 10.45 -9.74
N LEU A 234 -40.49 11.77 -9.97
CA LEU A 234 -39.29 12.49 -10.42
C LEU A 234 -38.15 12.39 -9.39
N PHE A 235 -38.46 12.53 -8.10
CA PHE A 235 -37.49 12.36 -7.02
C PHE A 235 -36.88 10.94 -7.01
N ALA A 236 -37.71 9.91 -7.17
CA ALA A 236 -37.25 8.52 -7.22
C ALA A 236 -36.33 8.27 -8.42
N VAL A 237 -36.69 8.75 -9.60
CA VAL A 237 -35.86 8.61 -10.81
C VAL A 237 -34.52 9.32 -10.67
N LEU A 238 -34.52 10.56 -10.16
CA LEU A 238 -33.28 11.32 -9.93
C LEU A 238 -32.39 10.67 -8.87
N THR A 239 -32.98 10.12 -7.81
CA THR A 239 -32.25 9.38 -6.77
C THR A 239 -31.59 8.13 -7.33
N ILE A 240 -32.32 7.34 -8.13
CA ILE A 240 -31.76 6.12 -8.75
C ILE A 240 -30.62 6.48 -9.69
N PHE A 241 -30.82 7.46 -10.58
CA PHE A 241 -29.85 7.79 -11.61
C PHE A 241 -28.60 8.48 -11.03
N ILE A 242 -28.79 9.53 -10.21
CA ILE A 242 -27.68 10.35 -9.72
C ILE A 242 -27.03 9.72 -8.48
N LEU A 243 -27.80 9.48 -7.42
CA LEU A 243 -27.23 9.04 -6.14
C LEU A 243 -26.81 7.56 -6.14
N LEU A 244 -27.54 6.71 -6.87
CA LEU A 244 -27.33 5.27 -6.85
C LEU A 244 -26.39 4.80 -7.96
N ILE A 245 -26.62 5.22 -9.21
CA ILE A 245 -25.79 4.80 -10.35
C ILE A 245 -24.53 5.66 -10.46
N MET A 246 -24.66 6.97 -10.67
CA MET A 246 -23.50 7.83 -10.96
C MET A 246 -22.54 7.96 -9.78
N GLU A 247 -23.05 8.32 -8.60
CA GLU A 247 -22.26 8.42 -7.37
C GLU A 247 -21.77 7.05 -6.88
N GLY A 248 -22.62 6.00 -7.00
CA GLY A 248 -22.23 4.63 -6.64
C GLY A 248 -21.09 4.08 -7.49
N LEU A 249 -21.10 4.33 -8.80
CA LEU A 249 -20.00 3.95 -9.71
C LEU A 249 -18.71 4.71 -9.37
N SER A 250 -18.81 6.01 -9.09
CA SER A 250 -17.67 6.83 -8.64
C SER A 250 -17.04 6.27 -7.35
N ALA A 251 -17.89 5.93 -6.37
CA ALA A 251 -17.46 5.29 -5.12
C ALA A 251 -16.76 3.96 -5.35
N PHE A 252 -17.33 3.13 -6.22
CA PHE A 252 -16.78 1.84 -6.58
C PHE A 252 -15.38 1.96 -7.23
N LEU A 253 -15.22 2.86 -8.19
CA LEU A 253 -13.92 3.08 -8.86
C LEU A 253 -12.86 3.61 -7.87
N HIS A 254 -13.26 4.49 -6.96
CA HIS A 254 -12.36 4.95 -5.90
C HIS A 254 -11.98 3.83 -4.92
N ALA A 255 -12.91 2.92 -4.60
CA ALA A 255 -12.63 1.75 -3.77
C ALA A 255 -11.69 0.75 -4.47
N ILE A 256 -11.89 0.50 -5.77
CA ILE A 256 -10.97 -0.34 -6.57
C ILE A 256 -9.58 0.28 -6.60
N ARG A 257 -9.47 1.59 -6.81
CA ARG A 257 -8.17 2.27 -6.81
C ARG A 257 -7.47 2.08 -5.48
N LEU A 258 -8.19 2.31 -4.37
CA LEU A 258 -7.70 2.08 -3.00
C LEU A 258 -7.17 0.65 -2.80
N HIS A 259 -7.83 -0.33 -3.42
CA HIS A 259 -7.40 -1.71 -3.35
C HIS A 259 -6.18 -1.98 -4.24
N TRP A 260 -6.15 -1.45 -5.46
CA TRP A 260 -5.09 -1.70 -6.42
C TRP A 260 -3.78 -1.02 -6.01
N VAL A 261 -3.82 0.29 -5.78
CA VAL A 261 -2.61 1.09 -5.53
C VAL A 261 -2.18 0.98 -4.07
N GLU A 262 -3.10 1.12 -3.12
CA GLU A 262 -2.73 1.22 -1.72
C GLU A 262 -2.63 -0.16 -1.01
N PHE A 263 -3.46 -1.15 -1.38
CA PHE A 263 -3.44 -2.48 -0.76
C PHE A 263 -2.51 -3.49 -1.46
N GLN A 264 -2.59 -3.63 -2.80
CA GLN A 264 -1.79 -4.65 -3.51
C GLN A 264 -0.30 -4.31 -3.60
N ASN A 265 0.07 -3.01 -3.64
CA ASN A 265 1.46 -2.56 -3.72
C ASN A 265 2.33 -3.01 -2.52
N LYS A 266 1.73 -3.60 -1.47
CA LYS A 266 2.43 -4.05 -0.27
C LYS A 266 2.86 -5.52 -0.27
N PHE A 267 2.25 -6.34 -1.12
CA PHE A 267 2.49 -7.80 -1.09
C PHE A 267 2.56 -8.41 -2.49
N TYR A 268 2.03 -7.73 -3.51
CA TYR A 268 1.90 -8.25 -4.86
C TYR A 268 2.98 -7.66 -5.77
N VAL A 269 4.00 -8.47 -6.09
CA VAL A 269 5.13 -8.09 -6.96
C VAL A 269 4.79 -8.28 -8.45
N GLY A 270 3.68 -8.96 -8.78
CA GLY A 270 3.13 -8.99 -10.15
C GLY A 270 3.89 -9.83 -11.19
N ALA A 271 4.88 -10.64 -10.80
CA ALA A 271 5.73 -11.41 -11.72
C ALA A 271 5.12 -12.75 -12.22
N GLY A 272 3.80 -12.89 -12.25
CA GLY A 272 3.13 -14.15 -12.61
C GLY A 272 2.58 -14.16 -14.03
N THR A 273 2.72 -15.27 -14.74
CA THR A 273 1.95 -15.53 -15.96
C THR A 273 0.60 -16.14 -15.60
N LYS A 274 -0.47 -15.70 -16.27
CA LYS A 274 -1.81 -16.28 -16.06
C LYS A 274 -1.77 -17.75 -16.48
N PHE A 275 -2.03 -18.66 -15.54
CA PHE A 275 -2.15 -20.07 -15.84
C PHE A 275 -3.38 -20.29 -16.74
N VAL A 276 -3.13 -20.63 -18.00
CA VAL A 276 -4.17 -21.04 -18.95
C VAL A 276 -4.03 -22.55 -19.14
N PRO A 277 -4.86 -23.37 -18.46
CA PRO A 277 -4.83 -24.80 -18.70
C PRO A 277 -5.33 -25.08 -20.13
N PHE A 278 -4.76 -26.11 -20.75
CA PHE A 278 -5.33 -26.64 -21.98
C PHE A 278 -6.68 -27.28 -21.67
N SER A 279 -7.78 -26.60 -22.04
CA SER A 279 -9.15 -27.07 -21.84
C SER A 279 -9.92 -27.02 -23.15
N PHE A 280 -10.59 -28.12 -23.50
CA PHE A 280 -11.43 -28.20 -24.71
C PHE A 280 -12.62 -27.24 -24.70
N SER A 281 -13.04 -26.73 -23.53
CA SER A 281 -14.08 -25.70 -23.42
C SER A 281 -13.66 -24.36 -24.03
N LEU A 282 -12.37 -24.01 -24.01
CA LEU A 282 -11.86 -22.80 -24.67
C LEU A 282 -11.88 -22.91 -26.20
N LEU A 283 -11.76 -24.12 -26.74
CA LEU A 283 -11.81 -24.38 -28.18
C LEU A 283 -13.24 -24.24 -28.72
N SER A 284 -14.23 -24.82 -28.01
CA SER A 284 -15.65 -24.74 -28.39
C SER A 284 -16.19 -23.31 -28.34
N SER A 285 -15.77 -22.48 -27.37
CA SER A 285 -16.15 -21.06 -27.30
C SER A 285 -15.58 -20.23 -28.44
N LYS A 286 -14.44 -20.61 -29.02
CA LYS A 286 -13.83 -19.88 -30.15
C LYS A 286 -14.55 -20.21 -31.46
N PHE A 287 -14.91 -21.48 -31.66
CA PHE A 287 -15.69 -21.92 -32.83
C PHE A 287 -17.12 -21.35 -32.84
N ASN A 288 -17.83 -21.34 -31.70
CA ASN A 288 -19.20 -20.78 -31.65
C ASN A 288 -19.28 -19.27 -31.95
N ASN A 289 -18.21 -18.51 -31.68
CA ASN A 289 -18.18 -17.07 -31.99
C ASN A 289 -17.99 -16.83 -33.50
N ASP A 290 -17.22 -17.67 -34.18
CA ASP A 290 -16.99 -17.56 -35.63
C ASP A 290 -18.22 -17.96 -36.45
N ASP A 291 -19.05 -18.90 -35.96
CA ASP A 291 -20.30 -19.31 -36.61
C ASP A 291 -21.45 -18.30 -36.47
N SER A 292 -21.32 -17.28 -35.62
CA SER A 292 -22.34 -16.24 -35.38
C SER A 292 -22.19 -14.98 -36.25
N VAL A 293 -21.17 -14.93 -37.11
CA VAL A 293 -20.85 -13.79 -37.99
C VAL A 293 -21.12 -14.10 -39.48
N ALA A 294 -21.71 -15.26 -39.80
CA ALA A 294 -22.10 -15.64 -41.17
C ALA A 294 -23.61 -15.50 -41.42
#